data_AF-A0A8X6V1S2-F1
#
_entry.id   AF-A0A8X6V1S2-F1
#
_cell.length_a   1.000
_cell.length_b   1.000
_cell.length_c   1.000
_cell.angle_alpha   90.00
_cell.angle_beta   90.00
_cell.angle_gamma   90.00
#
_symmetry.space_group_name_H-M   'P 1'
#
loop_
_entity.id
_entity.type
_entity.pdbx_description
1 polymer ?
#
loop_
_entity_poly.entity_id
_entity_poly.type
_entity_poly.pdbx_seq_one_letter_code
_entity_poly.pdbx_strand_id
1 'polypeptide(L)'
;MSHSWELPVYHQGFDKHVETLTPSQQTFPFLVHQWLLNRQHAVILVAGGPGSGKTFTVTSCLDRISVPQLRMAPTARVAQRIGGQTIHSALKLDWRQGSVLNTLEKELQHETDEAVSLEKSAVLLETFDCPQSPDIIVVDEIGMVSFFLVGSLDDTILFPSSETHFIYSHG
;
A
#
# COMPACT_ATOMS: atom_id res chain seq x y z
N MET A 1 -14.98 11.80 23.69
CA MET A 1 -16.20 12.12 22.93
C MET A 1 -15.89 11.80 21.47
N SER A 2 -15.82 10.52 21.12
CA SER A 2 -16.87 9.73 20.45
C SER A 2 -17.29 10.29 19.09
N HIS A 3 -16.36 10.28 18.13
CA HIS A 3 -16.73 10.10 16.73
C HIS A 3 -16.97 8.61 16.54
N SER A 4 -18.24 8.28 16.42
CA SER A 4 -18.81 6.94 16.32
C SER A 4 -18.21 6.18 15.15
N TRP A 5 -17.37 5.20 15.49
CA TRP A 5 -17.05 4.07 14.61
C TRP A 5 -18.33 3.25 14.44
N GLU A 6 -18.96 3.28 13.27
CA GLU A 6 -19.90 2.25 12.89
C GLU A 6 -19.10 1.11 12.28
N LEU A 7 -19.09 -0.05 12.94
CA LEU A 7 -18.57 -1.29 12.36
C LEU A 7 -19.24 -1.47 10.98
N PRO A 8 -18.49 -1.53 9.87
CA PRO A 8 -19.09 -1.94 8.62
C PRO A 8 -19.67 -3.33 8.87
N VAL A 9 -20.98 -3.49 8.69
CA VAL A 9 -21.64 -4.79 8.81
C VAL A 9 -20.92 -5.70 7.81
N TYR A 10 -20.08 -6.61 8.30
CA TYR A 10 -19.17 -7.45 7.48
C TYR A 10 -19.91 -8.40 6.53
N HIS A 11 -21.24 -8.41 6.61
CA HIS A 11 -22.15 -9.19 5.79
C HIS A 11 -22.87 -8.37 4.71
N GLN A 12 -22.73 -7.04 4.69
CA GLN A 12 -23.23 -6.22 3.58
C GLN A 12 -22.09 -5.93 2.61
N GLY A 13 -22.34 -6.15 1.33
CA GLY A 13 -21.38 -5.75 0.30
C GLY A 13 -21.16 -4.24 0.27
N PHE A 14 -20.13 -3.84 -0.49
CA PHE A 14 -19.67 -2.46 -0.45
C PHE A 14 -20.51 -1.47 -1.27
N ASP A 15 -21.39 -1.96 -2.14
CA ASP A 15 -22.27 -1.19 -3.02
C ASP A 15 -23.63 -1.92 -3.19
N LYS A 16 -24.67 -1.19 -3.61
CA LYS A 16 -26.04 -1.66 -3.87
C LYS A 16 -26.14 -2.85 -4.83
N HIS A 17 -25.09 -3.10 -5.61
CA HIS A 17 -25.01 -4.19 -6.58
C HIS A 17 -24.39 -5.47 -6.02
N VAL A 18 -23.81 -5.42 -4.81
CA VAL A 18 -23.19 -6.56 -4.15
C VAL A 18 -23.87 -6.71 -2.80
N GLU A 19 -24.77 -7.68 -2.65
CA GLU A 19 -25.50 -7.86 -1.39
C GLU A 19 -24.59 -8.33 -0.26
N THR A 20 -23.62 -9.19 -0.55
CA THR A 20 -22.68 -9.75 0.44
C THR A 20 -21.29 -9.94 -0.17
N LEU A 21 -20.24 -9.79 0.64
CA LEU A 21 -18.87 -10.13 0.26
C LEU A 21 -18.64 -11.63 0.28
N THR A 22 -17.79 -12.14 -0.61
CA THR A 22 -17.35 -13.53 -0.51
C THR A 22 -16.58 -13.76 0.80
N PRO A 23 -16.52 -15.00 1.32
CA PRO A 23 -15.74 -15.29 2.53
C PRO A 23 -14.28 -14.81 2.46
N SER A 24 -13.65 -14.92 1.28
CA SER A 24 -12.28 -14.42 1.07
C SER A 24 -12.17 -12.89 1.08
N GLN A 25 -13.19 -12.18 0.58
CA GLN A 25 -13.26 -10.72 0.62
C GLN A 25 -13.54 -10.20 2.03
N GLN A 26 -14.25 -10.97 2.88
CA GLN A 26 -14.50 -10.61 4.28
C GLN A 26 -13.25 -10.67 5.16
N THR A 27 -12.24 -11.47 4.78
CA THR A 27 -10.97 -11.57 5.51
C THR A 27 -10.26 -10.22 5.60
N PHE A 28 -10.25 -9.43 4.52
CA PHE A 28 -9.55 -8.16 4.51
C PHE A 28 -10.14 -7.14 5.52
N PRO A 29 -11.45 -6.82 5.51
CA PRO A 29 -12.08 -6.01 6.55
C PRO A 29 -11.86 -6.52 7.96
N PHE A 30 -11.89 -7.85 8.17
CA PHE A 30 -11.61 -8.44 9.47
C PHE A 30 -10.19 -8.13 9.95
N LEU A 31 -9.17 -8.33 9.10
CA LEU A 31 -7.78 -8.05 9.45
C LEU A 31 -7.54 -6.56 9.74
N VAL A 32 -8.12 -5.68 8.93
CA VAL A 32 -8.04 -4.23 9.16
C VAL A 32 -8.72 -3.86 10.48
N HIS A 33 -9.86 -4.46 10.81
CA HIS A 33 -10.52 -4.26 12.08
C HIS A 33 -9.68 -4.76 13.27
N GLN A 34 -9.05 -5.95 13.16
CA GLN A 34 -8.13 -6.45 14.19
C GLN A 34 -6.97 -5.48 14.42
N TRP A 35 -6.40 -4.94 13.34
CA TRP A 35 -5.33 -3.94 13.42
C TRP A 35 -5.83 -2.63 14.06
N LEU A 36 -7.06 -2.17 13.74
CA LEU A 36 -7.64 -0.98 14.38
C LEU A 36 -7.79 -1.15 15.90
N LEU A 37 -8.10 -2.37 16.36
CA LEU A 37 -8.23 -2.70 17.79
C LEU A 37 -6.88 -2.88 18.48
N ASN A 38 -5.88 -3.39 17.76
CA ASN A 38 -4.53 -3.65 18.27
C ASN A 38 -3.50 -3.18 17.24
N ARG A 39 -3.14 -1.90 17.36
CA ARG A 39 -2.24 -1.20 16.45
C ARG A 39 -0.82 -1.75 16.57
N GLN A 40 -0.55 -2.77 15.76
CA GLN A 40 0.78 -3.37 15.62
C GLN A 40 1.21 -3.28 14.16
N HIS A 41 2.53 -3.28 13.94
CA HIS A 41 3.09 -3.39 12.60
C HIS A 41 2.54 -4.64 11.91
N ALA A 42 1.92 -4.46 10.75
CA ALA A 42 1.33 -5.56 10.00
C ALA A 42 1.37 -5.29 8.50
N VAL A 43 1.63 -6.36 7.74
CA VAL A 43 1.66 -6.38 6.29
C VAL A 43 0.56 -7.33 5.80
N ILE A 44 -0.35 -6.82 4.96
CA ILE A 44 -1.40 -7.60 4.31
C ILE A 44 -1.15 -7.61 2.80
N LEU A 45 -1.02 -8.82 2.25
CA LEU A 45 -1.02 -9.05 0.81
C LEU A 45 -2.39 -9.56 0.36
N VAL A 46 -3.06 -8.78 -0.49
CA VAL A 46 -4.31 -9.12 -1.16
C VAL A 46 -4.00 -9.59 -2.58
N ALA A 47 -4.08 -10.89 -2.82
CA ALA A 47 -3.83 -11.51 -4.12
C ALA A 47 -5.08 -12.17 -4.69
N GLY A 48 -5.13 -12.33 -6.00
CA GLY A 48 -6.22 -12.99 -6.73
C GLY A 48 -6.14 -12.70 -8.22
N GLY A 49 -6.84 -13.49 -9.05
CA GLY A 49 -6.80 -13.29 -10.51
C GLY A 49 -7.42 -11.97 -10.99
N PRO A 50 -7.30 -11.65 -12.28
CA PRO A 50 -7.97 -10.50 -12.89
C PRO A 50 -9.48 -10.55 -12.65
N GLY A 51 -10.07 -9.42 -12.25
CA GLY A 51 -11.51 -9.31 -12.02
C GLY A 51 -12.03 -9.88 -10.68
N SER A 52 -11.16 -10.35 -9.77
CA SER A 52 -11.58 -10.86 -8.45
C SER A 52 -12.05 -9.77 -7.45
N GLY A 53 -11.96 -8.49 -7.84
CA GLY A 53 -12.45 -7.38 -7.03
C GLY A 53 -11.50 -6.92 -5.90
N LYS A 54 -10.19 -7.19 -5.99
CA LYS A 54 -9.18 -6.79 -4.99
C LYS A 54 -9.19 -5.30 -4.71
N THR A 55 -8.90 -4.48 -5.72
CA THR A 55 -8.88 -3.01 -5.62
C THR A 55 -10.19 -2.49 -5.05
N PHE A 56 -11.33 -3.03 -5.51
CA PHE A 56 -12.65 -2.62 -5.02
C PHE A 56 -12.85 -2.97 -3.53
N THR A 57 -12.49 -4.18 -3.12
CA THR A 57 -12.57 -4.64 -1.72
C THR A 57 -11.71 -3.77 -0.81
N VAL A 58 -10.46 -3.53 -1.20
CA VAL A 58 -9.51 -2.72 -0.42
C VAL A 58 -10.00 -1.28 -0.31
N THR A 59 -10.25 -0.61 -1.44
CA THR A 59 -10.67 0.80 -1.45
C THR A 59 -11.99 1.00 -0.71
N SER A 60 -13.01 0.18 -0.98
CA SER A 60 -14.32 0.34 -0.34
C SER A 60 -14.29 0.10 1.16
N CYS A 61 -13.44 -0.82 1.64
CA CYS A 61 -13.23 -1.03 3.06
C CYS A 61 -12.50 0.16 3.69
N LEU A 62 -11.43 0.64 3.05
CA LEU A 62 -10.62 1.74 3.56
C LEU A 62 -11.31 3.10 3.50
N ASP A 63 -12.22 3.33 2.54
CA ASP A 63 -13.03 4.55 2.44
C ASP A 63 -13.96 4.74 3.65
N ARG A 64 -14.24 3.65 4.38
CA ARG A 64 -15.04 3.68 5.61
C ARG A 64 -14.21 3.91 6.87
N ILE A 65 -12.88 4.02 6.74
CA ILE A 65 -11.95 4.12 7.87
C ILE A 65 -11.36 5.52 7.90
N SER A 66 -11.60 6.23 9.01
CA SER A 66 -11.14 7.61 9.22
C SER A 66 -9.77 7.66 9.90
N VAL A 67 -8.77 7.06 9.29
CA VAL A 67 -7.35 7.15 9.72
C VAL A 67 -6.53 7.74 8.56
N PRO A 68 -5.39 8.41 8.80
CA PRO A 68 -4.51 8.88 7.73
C PRO A 68 -4.06 7.71 6.83
N GLN A 69 -4.27 7.85 5.52
CA GLN A 69 -3.92 6.82 4.53
C GLN A 69 -3.07 7.43 3.41
N LEU A 70 -2.01 6.73 3.02
CA LEU A 70 -1.25 7.00 1.81
C LEU A 70 -1.54 5.92 0.77
N ARG A 71 -2.25 6.29 -0.29
CA ARG A 71 -2.60 5.37 -1.37
C ARG A 71 -1.73 5.62 -2.59
N MET A 72 -1.03 4.59 -3.04
CA MET A 72 -0.05 4.65 -4.10
C MET A 72 -0.28 3.58 -5.17
N ALA A 73 0.16 3.88 -6.38
CA ALA A 73 0.22 2.92 -7.47
C ALA A 73 1.38 3.22 -8.43
N PRO A 74 1.86 2.26 -9.22
CA PRO A 74 2.95 2.48 -10.17
C PRO A 74 2.55 3.39 -11.34
N THR A 75 1.26 3.40 -11.73
CA THR A 75 0.77 4.18 -12.88
C THR A 75 -0.30 5.19 -12.47
N ALA A 76 -0.35 6.34 -13.16
CA ALA A 76 -1.29 7.42 -12.87
C ALA A 76 -2.76 6.99 -12.96
N ARG A 77 -3.09 6.10 -13.91
CA ARG A 77 -4.46 5.61 -14.10
C ARG A 77 -4.93 4.78 -12.90
N VAL A 78 -4.06 3.93 -12.35
CA VAL A 78 -4.38 3.10 -11.18
C VAL A 78 -4.42 3.97 -9.93
N ALA A 79 -3.46 4.89 -9.78
CA ALA A 79 -3.45 5.86 -8.68
C ALA A 79 -4.76 6.67 -8.60
N GLN A 80 -5.23 7.18 -9.73
CA GLN A 80 -6.51 7.90 -9.81
C GLN A 80 -7.69 7.03 -9.38
N ARG A 81 -7.69 5.74 -9.75
CA ARG A 81 -8.77 4.80 -9.41
C ARG A 81 -8.89 4.57 -7.90
N ILE A 82 -7.77 4.54 -7.19
CA ILE A 82 -7.76 4.33 -5.73
C ILE A 82 -7.86 5.63 -4.92
N GLY A 83 -8.00 6.79 -5.60
CA GLY A 83 -7.99 8.10 -4.97
C GLY A 83 -6.63 8.48 -4.40
N GLY A 84 -5.55 7.97 -5.00
CA GLY A 84 -4.18 8.12 -4.54
C GLY A 84 -3.27 8.85 -5.53
N GLN A 85 -1.96 8.65 -5.37
CA GLN A 85 -0.91 9.22 -6.22
C GLN A 85 -0.01 8.13 -6.80
N THR A 86 0.82 8.47 -7.78
CA THR A 86 1.87 7.53 -8.19
C THR A 86 2.90 7.39 -7.06
N ILE A 87 3.57 6.24 -6.96
CA ILE A 87 4.64 6.02 -5.95
C ILE A 87 5.67 7.17 -6.01
N HIS A 88 6.10 7.54 -7.22
CA HIS A 88 7.01 8.65 -7.45
C HIS A 88 6.51 9.98 -6.88
N SER A 89 5.23 10.33 -7.09
CA SER A 89 4.67 11.59 -6.60
C SER A 89 4.44 11.57 -5.09
N ALA A 90 3.96 10.45 -4.55
CA ALA A 90 3.66 10.26 -3.14
C ALA A 90 4.90 10.37 -2.24
N LEU A 91 6.03 9.86 -2.73
CA LEU A 91 7.31 9.84 -2.01
C LEU A 91 8.28 10.93 -2.51
N LYS A 92 7.82 11.79 -3.44
CA LYS A 92 8.58 12.84 -4.12
C LYS A 92 9.92 12.38 -4.70
N LEU A 93 9.94 11.16 -5.26
CA LEU A 93 11.14 10.59 -5.87
C LEU A 93 11.51 11.37 -7.13
N ASP A 94 12.77 11.82 -7.20
CA ASP A 94 13.34 12.27 -8.46
C ASP A 94 13.66 11.06 -9.34
N TRP A 95 13.13 11.08 -10.56
CA TRP A 95 13.29 10.02 -11.56
C TRP A 95 13.96 10.54 -12.83
N ARG A 96 14.50 11.77 -12.80
CA ARG A 96 15.28 12.33 -13.91
C ARG A 96 16.55 11.51 -14.16
N GLN A 97 17.10 11.62 -15.37
CA GLN A 97 18.36 11.00 -15.71
C GLN A 97 19.47 11.47 -14.74
N GLY A 98 20.18 10.52 -14.13
CA GLY A 98 21.22 10.80 -13.13
C GLY A 98 20.72 10.92 -11.69
N SER A 99 19.42 10.79 -11.45
CA SER A 99 18.88 10.63 -10.09
C SER A 99 19.31 9.30 -9.46
N VAL A 100 19.23 9.22 -8.13
CA VAL A 100 19.48 7.99 -7.36
C VAL A 100 18.56 6.87 -7.83
N LEU A 101 17.26 7.14 -7.95
CA LEU A 101 16.28 6.16 -8.42
C LEU A 101 16.60 5.63 -9.82
N ASN A 102 16.88 6.53 -10.78
CA ASN A 102 17.21 6.12 -12.15
C ASN A 102 18.50 5.27 -12.24
N THR A 103 19.44 5.51 -11.33
CA THR A 103 20.71 4.76 -11.25
C THR A 103 20.44 3.36 -10.70
N LEU A 104 19.71 3.27 -9.58
CA LEU A 104 19.34 1.99 -8.97
C LEU A 104 18.47 1.14 -9.90
N GLU A 105 17.49 1.73 -10.59
CA GLU A 105 16.66 0.99 -11.56
C GLU A 105 17.51 0.30 -12.63
N LYS A 106 18.60 0.94 -13.09
CA LYS A 106 19.52 0.35 -14.09
C LYS A 106 20.45 -0.68 -13.48
N GLU A 107 21.01 -0.39 -12.30
CA GLU A 107 21.96 -1.29 -11.63
C GLU A 107 21.29 -2.58 -11.13
N LEU A 108 20.04 -2.47 -10.68
CA LEU A 108 19.29 -3.58 -10.08
C LEU A 108 18.33 -4.27 -11.04
N GLN A 109 18.24 -3.83 -12.32
CA GLN A 109 17.30 -4.40 -13.29
C GLN A 109 17.43 -5.92 -13.47
N HIS A 110 18.66 -6.43 -13.34
CA HIS A 110 19.00 -7.84 -13.51
C HIS A 110 19.57 -8.46 -12.22
N GLU A 111 19.53 -7.72 -11.11
CA GLU A 111 19.94 -8.26 -9.83
C GLU A 111 18.88 -9.25 -9.33
N THR A 112 19.33 -10.43 -8.94
CA THR A 112 18.46 -11.51 -8.44
C THR A 112 18.70 -11.80 -6.96
N ASP A 113 19.81 -11.30 -6.41
CA ASP A 113 20.09 -11.41 -4.99
C ASP A 113 19.32 -10.34 -4.22
N GLU A 114 18.42 -10.80 -3.35
CA GLU A 114 17.57 -9.94 -2.52
C GLU A 114 18.42 -9.11 -1.54
N ALA A 115 19.46 -9.68 -0.94
CA ALA A 115 20.28 -8.99 0.05
C ALA A 115 21.09 -7.86 -0.60
N VAL A 116 21.66 -8.11 -1.79
CA VAL A 116 22.37 -7.08 -2.57
C VAL A 116 21.41 -5.98 -3.01
N SER A 117 20.19 -6.34 -3.43
CA SER A 117 19.18 -5.38 -3.85
C SER A 117 18.78 -4.44 -2.71
N LEU A 118 18.55 -4.99 -1.50
CA LEU A 118 18.19 -4.22 -0.31
C LEU A 118 19.36 -3.34 0.18
N GLU A 119 20.58 -3.87 0.23
CA GLU A 119 21.76 -3.11 0.64
C GLU A 119 21.97 -1.89 -0.26
N LYS A 120 21.88 -2.07 -1.57
CA LYS A 120 22.05 -0.98 -2.53
C LYS A 120 20.90 0.01 -2.49
N SER A 121 19.66 -0.45 -2.29
CA SER A 121 18.50 0.44 -2.27
C SER A 121 18.34 1.22 -0.97
N ALA A 122 19.09 0.91 0.09
CA ALA A 122 19.10 1.65 1.34
C ALA A 122 19.38 3.16 1.17
N VAL A 123 20.12 3.56 0.13
CA VAL A 123 20.35 4.98 -0.20
C VAL A 123 19.07 5.73 -0.56
N LEU A 124 18.00 5.03 -1.00
CA LEU A 124 16.71 5.66 -1.27
C LEU A 124 16.02 6.17 -0.01
N LEU A 125 16.31 5.60 1.16
CA LEU A 125 15.67 5.99 2.42
C LEU A 125 15.96 7.46 2.76
N GLU A 126 17.14 7.97 2.38
CA GLU A 126 17.51 9.37 2.55
C GLU A 126 16.79 10.32 1.57
N THR A 127 16.21 9.77 0.50
CA THR A 127 15.55 10.53 -0.57
C THR A 127 14.03 10.60 -0.40
N PHE A 128 13.46 9.71 0.41
CA PHE A 128 12.01 9.65 0.61
C PHE A 128 11.53 10.88 1.38
N ASP A 129 10.62 11.64 0.77
CA ASP A 129 9.93 12.74 1.43
C ASP A 129 8.43 12.47 1.38
N CYS A 130 7.94 11.87 2.46
CA CYS A 130 6.51 11.68 2.71
C CYS A 130 6.04 12.75 3.71
N PRO A 131 5.34 13.81 3.25
CA PRO A 131 4.97 14.93 4.12
C PRO A 131 3.85 14.59 5.11
N GLN A 132 3.18 13.45 4.93
CA GLN A 132 2.18 12.94 5.85
C GLN A 132 2.76 11.72 6.55
N SER A 133 2.42 11.52 7.82
CA SER A 133 2.64 10.27 8.55
C SER A 133 1.36 9.42 8.48
N PRO A 134 1.07 8.71 7.37
CA PRO A 134 -0.04 7.78 7.28
C PRO A 134 0.04 6.69 8.36
N ASP A 135 -1.12 6.30 8.86
CA ASP A 135 -1.29 5.08 9.64
C ASP A 135 -1.39 3.86 8.71
N ILE A 136 -1.90 4.06 7.49
CA ILE A 136 -2.09 3.00 6.49
C ILE A 136 -1.41 3.38 5.19
N ILE A 137 -0.60 2.47 4.64
CA ILE A 137 -0.03 2.59 3.30
C ILE A 137 -0.66 1.54 2.40
N VAL A 138 -1.15 1.96 1.26
CA VAL A 138 -1.72 1.08 0.24
C VAL A 138 -0.89 1.19 -1.01
N VAL A 139 -0.44 0.06 -1.55
CA VAL A 139 0.18 -0.02 -2.87
C VAL A 139 -0.63 -0.98 -3.73
N ASP A 140 -1.35 -0.44 -4.70
CA ASP A 140 -2.06 -1.25 -5.71
C ASP A 140 -1.14 -1.56 -6.89
N GLU A 141 -1.40 -2.69 -7.56
CA GLU A 141 -0.58 -3.21 -8.66
C GLU A 141 0.90 -3.41 -8.26
N ILE A 142 1.13 -3.97 -7.06
CA ILE A 142 2.49 -4.20 -6.51
C ILE A 142 3.36 -5.06 -7.43
N GLY A 143 2.76 -5.92 -8.26
CA GLY A 143 3.46 -6.76 -9.22
C GLY A 143 4.20 -6.00 -10.33
N MET A 144 3.91 -4.70 -10.52
CA MET A 144 4.65 -3.84 -11.44
C MET A 144 5.76 -3.03 -10.76
N VAL A 145 5.91 -3.15 -9.45
CA VAL A 145 6.88 -2.38 -8.65
C VAL A 145 8.12 -3.25 -8.45
N SER A 146 9.30 -2.68 -8.70
CA SER A 146 10.57 -3.38 -8.51
C SER A 146 10.76 -3.79 -7.05
N PHE A 147 11.27 -5.01 -6.83
CA PHE A 147 11.48 -5.57 -5.49
C PHE A 147 12.26 -4.63 -4.57
N PHE A 148 13.37 -4.05 -5.05
CA PHE A 148 14.20 -3.16 -4.25
C PHE A 148 13.44 -1.92 -3.73
N LEU A 149 12.46 -1.42 -4.49
CA LEU A 149 11.65 -0.28 -4.10
C LEU A 149 10.59 -0.69 -3.07
N VAL A 150 10.01 -1.88 -3.21
CA VAL A 150 9.11 -2.46 -2.21
C VAL A 150 9.84 -2.73 -0.90
N GLY A 151 11.03 -3.32 -0.98
CA GLY A 151 11.90 -3.58 0.17
C GLY A 151 12.29 -2.30 0.89
N SER A 152 12.67 -1.24 0.15
CA SER A 152 12.91 0.06 0.77
C SER A 152 11.68 0.60 1.49
N LEU A 153 10.45 0.39 0.98
CA LEU A 153 9.21 0.84 1.64
C LEU A 153 8.91 0.08 2.93
N ASP A 154 9.28 -1.20 2.99
CA ASP A 154 9.10 -2.06 4.16
C ASP A 154 10.18 -1.79 5.24
N ASP A 155 11.43 -1.53 4.80
CA ASP A 155 12.57 -1.26 5.67
C ASP A 155 12.64 0.19 6.21
N THR A 156 11.93 1.16 5.62
CA THR A 156 11.89 2.54 6.18
C THR A 156 10.91 2.61 7.35
N ILE A 157 11.29 2.89 8.60
CA ILE A 157 11.81 4.17 9.14
C ILE A 157 11.05 5.44 8.68
N LEU A 158 10.06 5.37 7.77
CA LEU A 158 9.25 6.55 7.41
C LEU A 158 8.11 6.81 8.40
N PHE A 159 7.67 5.78 9.12
CA PHE A 159 6.55 5.87 10.06
C PHE A 159 7.00 5.35 11.42
N PRO A 160 7.64 6.19 12.25
CA PRO A 160 8.17 5.79 13.55
C PRO A 160 7.09 5.37 14.57
N SER A 161 5.80 5.47 14.22
CA SER A 161 4.74 4.80 14.95
C SER A 161 4.82 3.30 14.68
N SER A 162 4.96 2.51 15.74
CA SER A 162 4.87 1.03 15.78
C SER A 162 3.53 0.44 15.30
N GLU A 163 2.74 1.23 14.58
CA GLU A 163 1.33 1.04 14.31
C GLU A 163 1.02 1.02 12.81
N THR A 164 1.98 1.28 11.92
CA THR A 164 1.72 1.43 10.48
C THR A 164 1.34 0.11 9.80
N HIS A 165 0.34 0.16 8.93
CA HIS A 165 -0.20 -0.99 8.23
C HIS A 165 0.07 -0.91 6.73
N PHE A 166 0.71 -1.93 6.17
CA PHE A 166 0.97 -2.02 4.73
C PHE A 166 -0.04 -2.93 4.07
N ILE A 167 -0.70 -2.44 3.01
CA ILE A 167 -1.64 -3.21 2.22
C ILE A 167 -1.14 -3.24 0.77
N TYR A 168 -0.77 -4.42 0.32
CA TYR A 168 -0.34 -4.69 -1.03
C TYR A 168 -1.47 -5.38 -1.80
N SER A 169 -1.80 -4.89 -2.99
CA SER A 169 -2.74 -5.57 -3.90
C SER A 169 -1.98 -6.01 -5.16
N HIS A 170 -2.05 -7.30 -5.47
CA HIS A 170 -1.36 -7.90 -6.63
C HIS A 170 -2.34 -8.20 -7.76
N GLY A 171 -2.13 -7.56 -8.91
CA GLY A 171 -2.88 -7.67 -10.17
C GLY A 171 -2.87 -9.05 -10.78
#